data_AF-A0AA41N2C6-F1
#
_entry.id   AF-A0AA41N2C6-F1
#
_cell.length_a   1.000
_cell.length_b   1.000
_cell.length_c   1.000
_cell.angle_alpha   90.00
_cell.angle_beta   90.00
_cell.angle_gamma   90.00
#
_symmetry.space_group_name_H-M   'P 1'
#
loop_
_entity.id
_entity.type
_entity.pdbx_description
1 polymer ?
#
loop_
_entity_poly.entity_id
_entity_poly.type
_entity_poly.pdbx_seq_one_letter_code
_entity_poly.pdbx_strand_id
1 'polypeptide(L)' 'MVQPINLIFRYFQNRRLMQVWLYEQVNIRTEGCVIGFDDYVNLVLEDAEDHNFEKYLSKSLKMHRTFA' A
#
# COMPACT_ATOMS: atom_id res chain seq x y z
N MET A 1 11.74 -20.02 10.34
CA MET A 1 10.50 -19.57 9.67
C MET A 1 9.85 -18.50 10.55
N VAL A 2 9.41 -17.38 9.99
CA VAL A 2 8.85 -16.25 10.77
C VAL A 2 7.33 -16.26 10.62
N GLN A 3 6.60 -16.12 11.73
CA GLN A 3 5.14 -16.02 11.70
C GLN A 3 4.71 -14.68 11.09
N PRO A 4 3.65 -14.64 10.26
CA PRO A 4 3.19 -13.41 9.60
C PRO A 4 2.88 -12.25 10.56
N ILE A 5 2.33 -12.55 11.74
CA ILE A 5 2.02 -11.54 12.76
C ILE A 5 3.29 -10.80 13.24
N ASN A 6 4.42 -11.50 13.32
CA ASN A 6 5.69 -10.89 13.71
C ASN A 6 6.18 -9.88 12.67
N LEU A 7 5.81 -10.07 11.40
CA LEU A 7 6.14 -9.12 10.34
C LEU A 7 5.31 -7.84 10.45
N ILE A 8 4.00 -7.97 10.68
CA ILE A 8 3.09 -6.83 10.90
C ILE A 8 3.53 -6.05 12.14
N PHE A 9 3.84 -6.76 13.22
CA PHE A 9 4.35 -6.16 14.45
C PHE A 9 5.67 -5.38 14.21
N ARG A 10 6.57 -5.93 13.38
CA ARG A 10 7.80 -5.23 12.99
C ARG A 10 7.52 -3.95 12.19
N TYR A 11 6.52 -3.94 11.30
CA TYR A 11 6.14 -2.73 10.57
C TYR A 11 5.54 -1.67 11.50
N PHE A 12 4.68 -2.10 12.43
CA PHE A 12 4.11 -1.25 13.48
C PHE A 12 5.19 -0.61 14.37
N GLN A 13 6.16 -1.40 14.86
CA GLN A 13 7.24 -0.92 15.71
C GLN A 13 8.19 0.04 15.00
N ASN A 14 8.54 -0.24 13.75
CA ASN A 14 9.53 0.55 13.02
C ASN A 14 8.91 1.79 12.33
N ARG A 15 7.60 2.02 12.48
CA ARG A 15 6.88 3.12 11.81
C ARG A 15 7.23 3.21 10.31
N ARG A 16 7.29 2.06 9.63
CA ARG A 16 7.64 2.03 8.20
C ARG A 16 6.38 2.15 7.36
N LEU A 17 6.51 2.84 6.24
CA LEU A 17 5.51 2.84 5.18
C LEU A 17 5.38 1.43 4.60
N MET A 18 4.15 0.98 4.46
CA MET A 18 3.81 -0.28 3.79
C MET A 18 2.67 -0.06 2.81
N GLN A 19 2.57 -0.96 1.83
CA GLN A 19 1.53 -0.94 0.82
C GLN A 19 0.56 -2.10 1.04
N VAL A 20 -0.73 -1.79 1.13
CA VAL A 20 -1.82 -2.75 1.30
C VAL A 20 -2.49 -2.98 -0.06
N TRP A 21 -2.60 -4.24 -0.46
CA TRP A 21 -3.25 -4.64 -1.71
C TRP A 21 -4.68 -5.07 -1.38
N LEU A 22 -5.65 -4.45 -2.05
CA LEU A 22 -7.06 -4.74 -1.82
C LEU A 22 -7.49 -5.98 -2.63
N TYR A 23 -8.31 -6.82 -2.03
CA TYR A 23 -8.77 -8.06 -2.66
C TYR A 23 -9.71 -7.80 -3.84
N GLU A 24 -10.71 -6.94 -3.67
CA GLU A 24 -11.71 -6.64 -4.71
C GLU A 24 -11.23 -5.53 -5.68
N GLN A 25 -10.50 -4.54 -5.17
CA GLN A 25 -10.07 -3.36 -5.92
C GLN A 25 -8.58 -3.45 -6.29
N VAL A 26 -8.24 -4.37 -7.19
CA VAL A 26 -6.84 -4.69 -7.57
C VAL A 26 -6.06 -3.49 -8.16
N ASN A 27 -6.79 -2.50 -8.70
CA ASN A 27 -6.21 -1.28 -9.27
C ASN A 27 -5.82 -0.22 -8.22
N ILE A 28 -6.32 -0.35 -6.99
CA ILE A 28 -6.05 0.58 -5.90
C ILE A 28 -5.11 -0.10 -4.91
N ARG A 29 -4.08 0.62 -4.47
CA ARG A 29 -3.23 0.22 -3.36
C ARG A 29 -3.11 1.35 -2.37
N THR A 30 -3.39 1.06 -1.11
CA THR A 30 -3.27 2.04 -0.04
C THR A 30 -1.87 1.96 0.55
N GLU A 31 -1.14 3.07 0.58
CA GLU A 31 0.13 3.20 1.30
C GLU A 31 -0.11 3.95 2.61
N GLY A 32 0.58 3.53 3.66
CA GLY A 32 0.48 4.21 4.96
C GLY A 32 1.37 3.57 6.01
N CYS A 33 1.50 4.23 7.16
CA CYS A 33 2.24 3.72 8.30
C CYS A 33 1.30 3.05 9.31
N VAL A 34 1.58 1.83 9.75
CA VAL A 34 0.73 1.14 10.73
C VAL A 34 0.91 1.75 12.12
N ILE A 35 -0.19 2.22 12.70
CA ILE A 35 -0.27 2.72 14.08
C ILE A 35 -1.14 1.83 14.99
N GLY A 36 -1.73 0.77 14.46
CA GLY A 36 -2.45 -0.24 15.25
C GLY A 36 -2.97 -1.38 14.38
N PHE A 37 -3.20 -2.54 14.99
CA PHE A 37 -3.89 -3.68 14.39
C PHE A 37 -4.57 -4.53 15.48
N ASP A 38 -5.52 -5.38 15.07
CA ASP A 38 -6.25 -6.29 15.96
C ASP A 38 -6.07 -7.78 15.57
N ASP A 39 -6.77 -8.67 16.27
CA ASP A 39 -6.73 -10.13 16.05
C ASP A 39 -7.26 -10.55 14.66
N TYR A 40 -8.03 -9.68 14.01
CA TYR A 40 -8.54 -9.88 12.64
C TYR A 40 -7.64 -9.23 11.58
N VAL A 41 -6.55 -8.58 12.00
CA VAL A 41 -5.63 -7.84 11.12
C VAL A 41 -6.32 -6.65 10.45
N ASN A 42 -7.32 -6.05 11.11
CA ASN A 42 -7.79 -4.72 10.73
C ASN A 42 -6.67 -3.72 11.04
N LEU A 43 -6.28 -2.89 10.07
CA LEU A 43 -5.11 -2.02 10.18
C LEU A 43 -5.56 -0.57 10.36
N VAL A 44 -4.97 0.13 11.32
CA VAL A 44 -5.08 1.59 11.45
C VAL A 44 -3.82 2.20 10.86
N LEU A 45 -4.00 3.03 9.83
CA LEU A 45 -2.91 3.66 9.09
C LEU A 45 -2.86 5.17 9.36
N GLU A 46 -1.66 5.67 9.59
CA GLU A 46 -1.31 7.11 9.60
C GLU A 46 -0.82 7.52 8.19
N ASP A 47 -1.15 8.75 7.80
CA ASP A 47 -0.82 9.35 6.49
C ASP A 47 -1.17 8.45 5.29
N ALA A 48 -2.37 7.85 5.32
CA ALA A 48 -2.79 6.89 4.30
C ALA A 48 -3.15 7.57 2.96
N GLU A 49 -2.55 7.08 1.87
CA GLU A 49 -2.83 7.53 0.50
C GLU A 49 -3.17 6.37 -0.43
N ASP A 50 -4.14 6.58 -1.34
CA ASP A 50 -4.55 5.58 -2.33
C ASP A 50 -3.89 5.82 -3.69
N HIS A 51 -3.18 4.81 -4.19
CA HIS A 51 -2.55 4.81 -5.50
C HIS A 51 -3.37 3.99 -6.50
N ASN A 52 -3.89 4.66 -7.53
CA ASN A 52 -4.62 4.02 -8.63
C ASN A 52 -3.69 3.72 -9.82
N PHE A 53 -3.41 2.43 -10.07
CA PHE A 53 -2.47 1.96 -11.09
C PHE A 53 -2.89 2.27 -12.54
N GLU A 54 -4.19 2.32 -12.85
CA GLU A 54 -4.67 2.63 -14.22
C GLU A 54 -4.36 4.08 -14.62
N LYS A 55 -4.39 5.00 -13.64
CA LYS A 55 -4.02 6.41 -13.88
C LYS A 55 -2.53 6.58 -14.17
N TYR A 56 -1.67 5.71 -13.62
CA TYR A 56 -0.22 5.78 -13.87
C TYR A 56 0.17 5.20 -15.23
N LEU A 57 -0.41 4.07 -15.65
CA LEU A 57 -0.18 3.49 -16.98
C LEU A 57 -0.61 4.46 -18.10
N SER A 58 -1.78 5.11 -17.96
CA SER A 58 -2.24 6.09 -18.95
C SER A 58 -1.39 7.37 -18.99
N LYS A 59 -0.84 7.83 -17.86
CA LYS A 59 0.12 8.96 -17.82
C LYS A 59 1.47 8.58 -18.43
N SER A 60 2.00 7.39 -18.12
CA SER A 60 3.32 6.95 -18.63
C SER A 60 3.29 6.72 -20.14
N LEU A 61 2.20 6.18 -20.69
CA LEU A 61 2.01 6.01 -22.14
C LEU A 61 1.82 7.35 -22.86
N LYS A 62 1.20 8.35 -22.23
CA LYS A 62 1.09 9.71 -22.79
C LYS A 62 2.45 10.40 -22.84
N MET A 63 3.28 10.26 -21.81
CA MET A 63 4.60 10.87 -21.76
C MET A 63 5.51 10.36 -22.89
N HIS A 64 5.45 9.05 -23.21
CA HIS A 64 6.25 8.46 -24.30
C HIS A 64 5.82 8.89 -25.71
N ARG A 65 4.58 9.37 -25.90
CA ARG A 65 4.06 9.80 -27.20
C ARG A 65 4.27 11.29 -27.49
N THR A 66 4.67 12.09 -26.51
CA THR A 66 4.91 13.55 -26.70
C THR A 66 6.37 13.87 -27.04
N PHE A 67 7.28 12.89 -26.96
CA PHE A 67 8.70 13.02 -27.31
C PHE A 67 9.08 12.34 -28.64
N ALA A 68 8.12 12.04 -29.51
CA ALA A 68 8.34 11.51 -30.86
C ALA A 68 7.70 12.39 -31.92
#